data_AF-A0A925QAD8-F1
#
_entry.id   AF-A0A925QAD8-F1
#
_cell.length_a   1.000
_cell.length_b   1.000
_cell.length_c   1.000
_cell.angle_alpha   90.00
_cell.angle_beta   90.00
_cell.angle_gamma   90.00
#
_symmetry.space_group_name_H-M   'P 1'
#
loop_
_entity.id
_entity.type
_entity.pdbx_description
1 polymer ?
#
loop_
_entity_poly.entity_id
_entity_poly.type
_entity_poly.pdbx_seq_one_letter_code
_entity_poly.pdbx_strand_id
1 'polypeptide(L)' 'MAREKKNEEPKVDNIISDETGAFDLRFVLWRHFCAQNNISVETLPSQLDGDQKDKWEEMKSSRLRGPK' A
#
# COMPACT_ATOMS: atom_id res chain seq x y z
N MET A 1 -8.67 16.52 34.27
CA MET A 1 -8.02 16.88 33.00
C MET A 1 -7.84 15.61 32.18
N ALA A 2 -8.59 15.43 31.09
CA ALA A 2 -8.49 14.25 30.25
C ALA A 2 -7.34 14.44 29.25
N ARG A 3 -6.35 13.52 29.26
CA ARG A 3 -5.28 13.47 28.26
C ARG A 3 -5.74 12.55 27.14
N GLU A 4 -5.92 13.15 25.97
CA GLU A 4 -6.26 12.47 24.71
C GLU A 4 -5.15 11.46 24.38
N LYS A 5 -5.52 10.18 24.29
CA LYS A 5 -4.62 9.12 23.85
C LYS A 5 -4.52 9.19 22.33
N LYS A 6 -3.33 9.56 21.84
CA LYS A 6 -2.97 9.50 20.43
C LYS A 6 -3.32 8.12 19.88
N ASN A 7 -4.14 8.11 18.83
CA ASN A 7 -4.40 6.95 17.99
C ASN A 7 -3.06 6.51 17.38
N GLU A 8 -2.44 5.48 17.94
CA GLU A 8 -1.27 4.83 17.35
C GLU A 8 -1.76 4.04 16.14
N GLU A 9 -1.66 4.67 14.96
CA GLU A 9 -1.81 3.96 13.70
C GLU A 9 -0.85 2.76 13.71
N PRO A 10 -1.31 1.53 13.43
CA PRO A 10 -0.43 0.38 13.41
C PRO A 10 0.64 0.64 12.36
N LYS A 11 1.89 0.81 12.81
CA LYS A 11 3.06 0.85 11.92
C LYS A 11 3.08 -0.48 11.19
N VAL A 12 2.57 -0.47 9.97
CA VAL A 12 2.69 -1.61 9.07
C VAL A 12 4.18 -1.75 8.78
N ASP A 13 4.81 -2.73 9.40
CA ASP A 13 6.20 -3.06 9.15
C ASP A 13 6.36 -3.35 7.65
N ASN A 14 7.12 -2.50 6.95
CA ASN A 14 7.52 -2.70 5.55
C ASN A 14 8.67 -3.70 5.46
N ILE A 15 8.61 -4.80 6.23
CA ILE A 15 9.61 -5.86 6.19
C ILE A 15 9.21 -6.80 5.05
N ILE A 16 9.97 -6.69 3.97
CA ILE A 16 9.81 -7.46 2.76
C ILE A 16 10.82 -8.58 2.88
N SER A 17 10.36 -9.82 3.10
CA SER A 17 11.27 -10.96 3.18
C SER A 17 11.89 -11.21 1.80
N ASP A 18 13.23 -11.14 1.75
CA ASP A 18 14.06 -11.33 0.54
C ASP A 18 13.82 -12.70 -0.13
N GLU A 19 13.37 -13.69 0.65
CA GLU A 19 13.07 -15.06 0.20
C GLU A 19 11.76 -15.19 -0.60
N THR A 20 10.79 -14.28 -0.43
CA THR A 20 9.44 -14.39 -1.04
C THR A 20 8.99 -13.13 -1.77
N GLY A 21 9.88 -12.15 -1.99
CA GLY A 21 9.54 -10.84 -2.55
C GLY A 21 8.85 -10.87 -3.93
N ALA A 22 9.05 -11.95 -4.71
CA ALA A 22 8.39 -12.14 -6.01
C ALA A 22 6.90 -12.52 -5.93
N PHE A 23 6.44 -13.03 -4.77
CA PHE A 23 5.06 -13.52 -4.56
C PHE A 23 4.31 -12.79 -3.46
N ASP A 24 4.91 -11.77 -2.83
CA ASP A 24 4.17 -10.92 -1.89
C ASP A 24 3.06 -10.21 -2.66
N LEU A 25 1.82 -10.50 -2.28
CA LEU A 25 0.62 -9.96 -2.92
C LEU A 25 0.69 -8.44 -3.01
N ARG A 26 1.29 -7.76 -2.02
CA ARG A 26 1.43 -6.28 -2.02
C ARG A 26 2.32 -5.81 -3.16
N PHE A 27 3.40 -6.53 -3.46
CA PHE A 27 4.29 -6.22 -4.58
C PHE A 27 3.66 -6.45 -5.93
N VAL A 28 2.93 -7.56 -6.08
CA VAL A 28 2.19 -7.84 -7.33
C VAL A 28 1.14 -6.75 -7.57
N LEU A 29 0.42 -6.35 -6.52
CA LEU A 29 -0.53 -5.25 -6.58
C LEU A 29 0.15 -3.92 -6.93
N TRP A 30 1.30 -3.63 -6.33
CA TRP A 30 2.06 -2.42 -6.61
C TRP A 30 2.52 -2.38 -8.07
N ARG A 31 3.15 -3.44 -8.54
CA ARG A 31 3.61 -3.58 -9.94
C ARG A 31 2.45 -3.44 -10.93
N HIS A 32 1.29 -4.01 -10.61
CA HIS A 32 0.09 -3.90 -11.43
C HIS A 32 -0.44 -2.47 -11.46
N PHE A 33 -0.52 -1.81 -10.30
CA PHE A 33 -0.92 -0.41 -10.18
C PHE A 33 0.01 0.51 -10.98
N CYS A 34 1.33 0.31 -10.86
CA CYS A 34 2.33 1.03 -11.61
C CYS A 34 2.15 0.88 -13.12
N ALA A 35 1.96 -0.36 -13.61
CA ALA A 35 1.73 -0.64 -15.02
C ALA A 35 0.45 0.04 -15.56
N GLN A 36 -0.63 0.06 -14.78
CA GLN A 36 -1.91 0.67 -15.18
C GLN A 36 -1.89 2.20 -15.20
N ASN A 37 -1.10 2.83 -14.33
CA ASN A 37 -1.07 4.29 -14.17
C ASN A 37 0.18 4.93 -14.79
N ASN A 38 0.99 4.17 -15.53
CA ASN A 38 2.24 4.62 -16.13
C ASN A 38 3.25 5.19 -15.10
N ILE A 39 3.33 4.53 -13.94
CA ILE A 39 4.20 4.93 -12.82
C ILE A 39 5.42 4.01 -12.82
N SER A 40 6.60 4.55 -12.51
CA SER A 40 7.78 3.70 -12.33
C SER A 40 7.59 2.80 -11.12
N VAL A 41 7.99 1.54 -11.24
CA VAL A 41 7.94 0.56 -10.14
C VAL A 41 8.91 0.93 -9.01
N GLU A 42 9.89 1.78 -9.31
CA GLU A 42 10.85 2.36 -8.36
C GLU A 42 10.25 3.53 -7.58
N THR A 43 9.12 4.08 -8.03
CA THR A 43 8.35 5.08 -7.29
C THR A 43 7.82 4.44 -6.00
N LEU A 44 7.84 5.20 -4.91
CA LEU A 44 7.25 4.77 -3.64
C LEU A 44 5.79 5.26 -3.55
N PRO A 45 4.90 4.54 -2.84
CA PRO A 45 3.53 4.98 -2.60
C PRO A 45 3.43 6.38 -1.96
N SER A 46 4.47 6.81 -1.23
CA SER A 46 4.57 8.14 -0.63
C SER A 46 4.85 9.26 -1.63
N GLN A 47 5.33 8.92 -2.82
CA GLN A 47 5.65 9.86 -3.91
C GLN A 47 4.50 10.01 -4.91
N LEU A 48 3.39 9.29 -4.71
CA LEU A 48 2.19 9.41 -5.52
C LEU A 48 1.50 10.76 -5.31
N ASP A 49 0.95 11.31 -6.38
CA ASP A 49 0.03 12.44 -6.31
C ASP A 49 -1.27 12.05 -5.58
N GLY A 50 -2.02 13.04 -5.06
CA GLY A 50 -3.24 12.81 -4.29
C GLY A 50 -4.22 11.85 -4.97
N ASP A 51 -4.56 12.11 -6.24
CA ASP A 51 -5.42 11.23 -7.04
C ASP A 51 -4.88 9.81 -7.23
N GLN A 52 -3.56 9.66 -7.40
CA GLN A 52 -2.93 8.36 -7.56
C GLN A 52 -2.93 7.58 -6.24
N LYS A 53 -2.71 8.29 -5.13
CA LYS A 53 -2.73 7.72 -3.79
C LYS A 53 -4.12 7.19 -3.45
N ASP A 54 -5.18 7.95 -3.75
CA ASP A 54 -6.56 7.51 -3.51
C ASP A 54 -6.90 6.26 -4.32
N LYS A 55 -6.51 6.21 -5.60
CA LYS A 55 -6.66 5.01 -6.45
C LYS A 55 -5.89 3.80 -5.91
N TRP A 56 -4.69 4.03 -5.38
CA TRP A 56 -3.89 2.97 -4.76
C TRP A 56 -4.54 2.43 -3.49
N GLU A 57 -5.04 3.31 -2.61
CA GLU A 57 -5.78 2.91 -1.41
C GLU A 57 -7.06 2.14 -1.76
N GLU A 58 -7.81 2.57 -2.76
CA GLU A 58 -9.02 1.87 -3.24
C GLU A 58 -8.69 0.48 -3.78
N MET A 59 -7.66 0.36 -4.63
CA MET A 59 -7.23 -0.92 -5.22
C MET A 59 -6.77 -1.91 -4.14
N LYS A 60 -6.00 -1.44 -3.17
CA LYS A 60 -5.60 -2.25 -2.00
C LYS A 60 -6.82 -2.69 -1.21
N SER A 61 -7.72 -1.76 -0.87
CA SER A 61 -8.92 -2.05 -0.09
C SER A 61 -9.82 -3.07 -0.78
N SER A 62 -10.02 -2.94 -2.09
CA SER A 62 -10.82 -3.85 -2.91
C SER A 62 -10.24 -5.27 -2.98
N ARG A 63 -8.91 -5.42 -3.04
CA ARG A 63 -8.26 -6.73 -3.22
C ARG A 63 -7.78 -7.40 -1.93
N LEU A 64 -7.55 -6.64 -0.85
CA LEU A 64 -7.14 -7.16 0.45
C LEU A 64 -8.31 -7.36 1.42
N ARG A 65 -9.46 -6.70 1.21
CA ARG A 65 -10.71 -7.11 1.87
C ARG A 65 -11.24 -8.32 1.12
N GLY A 66 -10.94 -9.52 1.62
CA GLY A 66 -11.53 -10.76 1.12
C GLY A 66 -13.07 -10.71 1.09
N PRO A 67 -13.73 -11.62 0.34
CA PRO A 67 -15.19 -11.71 0.35
C PRO A 67 -15.66 -11.89 1.79
N LYS A 68 -16.62 -11.05 2.19
CA LYS A 68 -17.23 -11.05 3.52
C LYS A 68 -17.99 -12.34 3.79
#